data_AF-A0A6L8LGC8-F1
#
_entry.id   AF-A0A6L8LGC8-F1
#
_cell.length_a   1.000
_cell.length_b   1.000
_cell.length_c   1.000
_cell.angle_alpha   90.00
_cell.angle_beta   90.00
_cell.angle_gamma   90.00
#
_symmetry.space_group_name_H-M   'P 1'
#
loop_
_entity.id
_entity.type
_entity.pdbx_description
1 polymer ?
#
loop_
_entity_poly.entity_id
_entity_poly.type
_entity_poly.pdbx_seq_one_letter_code
_entity_poly.pdbx_strand_id
1 'polypeptide(L)'
;MTERDLDNLDVFFDAARRQAADPSPDLMQRVLDNALAEQQRLAAQAAPQARPQRAARGLLRQLLSAIGGWPAVAGLATASVTGLWIGVNPPAAVSTTAEAYLNSGADTYLVDLMPGFQFDDMAEG
;
A
#
# COMPACT_ATOMS: atom_id res chain seq x y z
N MET A 1 21.44 1.89 20.62
CA MET A 1 20.68 3.05 21.10
C MET A 1 19.60 2.47 22.00
N THR A 2 19.68 2.69 23.30
CA THR A 2 18.80 2.04 24.29
C THR A 2 17.59 2.92 24.61
N GLU A 3 16.46 2.38 25.04
CA GLU A 3 15.25 3.18 25.37
C GLU A 3 15.55 4.36 26.33
N ARG A 4 16.48 4.18 27.29
CA ARG A 4 16.93 5.25 28.19
C ARG A 4 17.51 6.46 27.46
N ASP A 5 18.12 6.28 26.30
CA ASP A 5 18.67 7.38 25.51
C ASP A 5 17.56 8.20 24.84
N LEU A 6 16.45 7.56 24.47
CA LEU A 6 15.28 8.20 23.85
C LEU A 6 14.47 8.98 24.89
N ASP A 7 14.23 8.40 26.06
CA ASP A 7 13.52 9.08 27.16
C ASP A 7 14.25 10.35 27.62
N ASN A 8 15.59 10.33 27.62
CA ASN A 8 16.40 11.52 27.92
C ASN A 8 16.24 12.60 26.84
N LEU A 9 16.08 12.20 25.57
CA LEU A 9 15.92 13.14 24.45
C LEU A 9 14.57 13.86 24.50
N ASP A 10 13.52 13.16 24.91
CA ASP A 10 12.18 13.75 25.07
C ASP A 10 12.17 14.89 26.09
N VAL A 11 12.91 14.77 27.18
CA VAL A 11 13.07 15.84 28.18
C VAL A 11 13.72 17.09 27.55
N PHE A 12 14.71 16.92 26.69
CA PHE A 12 15.35 18.05 25.99
C PHE A 12 14.40 18.69 24.96
N PHE A 13 13.62 17.91 24.22
CA PHE A 13 12.63 18.45 23.28
C PHE A 13 11.47 19.16 23.96
N ASP A 14 11.03 18.68 25.12
CA ASP A 14 10.04 19.35 25.96
C ASP A 14 10.54 20.71 26.45
N ALA A 15 11.80 20.78 26.89
CA ALA A 15 12.42 22.04 27.29
C ALA A 15 12.54 23.02 26.10
N ALA A 16 12.96 22.52 24.93
CA ALA A 16 13.07 23.34 23.72
C ALA A 16 11.72 23.92 23.26
N ARG A 17 10.62 23.16 23.36
CA ARG A 17 9.26 23.65 23.00
C ARG A 17 8.77 24.78 23.91
N ARG A 18 9.09 24.72 25.21
CA ARG A 18 8.73 25.78 26.17
C ARG A 18 9.53 27.06 25.97
N GLN A 19 10.72 26.94 25.38
CA GLN A 19 11.67 28.03 25.17
C GLN A 19 11.91 28.28 23.67
N ALA A 20 10.84 28.26 22.87
CA ALA A 20 10.95 28.49 21.44
C ALA A 20 11.40 29.95 21.18
N ALA A 21 12.65 30.12 20.76
CA ALA A 21 13.16 31.39 20.30
C ALA A 21 12.58 31.72 18.91
N ASP A 22 12.20 32.97 18.70
CA ASP A 22 11.74 33.43 17.40
C ASP A 22 12.92 33.39 16.41
N PRO A 23 12.78 32.81 15.20
CA PRO A 23 13.82 32.82 14.20
C PRO A 23 14.24 34.25 13.86
N SER A 24 15.55 34.45 13.65
CA SER A 24 16.05 35.76 13.23
C SER A 24 15.42 36.21 11.90
N PRO A 25 15.17 37.51 11.69
CA PRO A 25 14.60 38.01 10.43
C PRO A 25 15.42 37.62 9.18
N ASP A 26 16.76 37.60 9.30
CA ASP A 26 17.65 37.18 8.21
C ASP A 26 17.44 35.73 7.80
N LEU A 27 17.34 34.82 8.79
CA LEU A 27 17.01 33.41 8.55
C LEU A 27 15.65 33.28 7.84
N MET A 28 14.64 34.01 8.30
CA MET A 28 13.31 33.98 7.68
C MET A 28 13.36 34.46 6.23
N GLN A 29 14.08 35.53 5.94
CA GLN A 29 14.26 36.03 4.57
C GLN A 29 14.93 34.98 3.68
N ARG A 30 16.00 34.35 4.15
CA ARG A 30 16.69 33.28 3.41
C ARG A 30 15.80 32.06 3.17
N VAL A 31 14.97 31.69 4.15
CA VAL A 31 13.99 30.59 3.99
C VAL A 31 12.96 30.93 2.91
N LEU A 32 12.44 32.17 2.91
CA LEU A 32 11.49 32.63 1.90
C LEU A 32 12.12 32.68 0.50
N ASP A 33 13.33 33.19 0.37
CA ASP A 33 14.06 33.22 -0.91
C ASP A 33 14.25 31.80 -1.46
N ASN A 34 14.62 30.86 -0.59
CA ASN A 34 14.82 29.46 -0.99
C ASN A 34 13.49 28.79 -1.37
N ALA A 35 12.41 29.08 -0.63
CA ALA A 35 11.08 28.58 -0.95
C ALA A 35 10.58 29.11 -2.31
N LEU A 36 10.79 30.40 -2.59
CA LEU A 36 10.45 31.00 -3.88
C LEU A 36 11.26 30.38 -5.03
N ALA A 37 12.56 30.15 -4.83
CA ALA A 37 13.40 29.48 -5.82
C ALA A 37 12.93 28.06 -6.11
N GLU A 38 12.56 27.26 -5.09
CA GLU A 38 12.05 25.91 -5.31
C GLU A 38 10.65 25.93 -5.95
N GLN A 39 9.77 26.87 -5.57
CA GLN A 39 8.48 27.04 -6.23
C GLN A 39 8.64 27.33 -7.72
N GLN A 40 9.58 28.19 -8.09
CA GLN A 40 9.91 28.46 -9.49
C GLN A 40 10.48 27.22 -10.19
N ARG A 41 11.37 26.46 -9.51
CA ARG A 41 11.95 25.22 -10.05
C ARG A 41 10.88 24.16 -10.31
N LEU A 42 9.92 24.01 -9.39
CA LEU A 42 8.80 23.08 -9.53
C LEU A 42 7.83 23.55 -10.62
N ALA A 43 7.54 24.85 -10.71
CA ALA A 43 6.74 25.42 -11.79
C ALA A 43 7.39 25.22 -13.17
N ALA A 44 8.71 25.38 -13.28
CA ALA A 44 9.46 25.12 -14.50
C ALA A 44 9.48 23.63 -14.89
N GLN A 45 9.42 22.71 -13.92
CA GLN A 45 9.26 21.27 -14.17
C GLN A 45 7.82 20.88 -14.51
N ALA A 46 6.84 21.62 -13.98
CA ALA A 46 5.41 21.45 -14.26
C ALA A 46 4.99 22.09 -15.58
N ALA A 47 5.78 23.03 -16.12
CA ALA A 47 5.60 23.49 -17.49
C ALA A 47 5.59 22.26 -18.40
N PRO A 48 4.52 22.02 -19.17
CA PRO A 48 4.49 20.94 -20.12
C PRO A 48 5.59 21.25 -21.14
N GLN A 49 6.75 20.63 -20.94
CA GLN A 49 7.72 20.47 -22.00
C GLN A 49 6.89 19.91 -23.15
N ALA A 50 6.75 20.68 -24.23
CA ALA A 50 6.22 20.20 -25.49
C ALA A 50 7.16 19.09 -25.95
N ARG A 51 6.98 17.89 -25.36
CA ARG A 51 7.76 16.72 -25.66
C ARG A 51 7.31 16.31 -27.05
N PRO A 52 8.26 16.06 -27.97
CA PRO A 52 7.91 15.62 -29.31
C PRO A 52 7.00 14.40 -29.16
N GLN A 53 5.85 14.43 -29.84
CA GLN A 53 4.97 13.29 -30.01
C GLN A 53 5.81 12.13 -30.54
N ARG A 54 6.24 11.22 -29.66
CA ARG A 54 6.81 9.95 -30.10
C ARG A 54 6.54 8.87 -29.07
N ALA A 55 5.68 7.97 -29.56
CA ALA A 55 5.56 6.56 -29.23
C ALA A 55 5.05 6.21 -27.83
N ALA A 56 3.78 5.79 -27.79
CA ALA A 56 3.26 4.72 -26.93
C ALA A 56 3.93 4.59 -25.55
N ARG A 57 3.85 5.63 -24.72
CA ARG A 57 4.17 5.49 -23.30
C ARG A 57 3.05 4.67 -22.68
N GLY A 58 3.32 3.38 -22.53
CA GLY A 58 2.34 2.34 -22.23
C GLY A 58 1.37 2.71 -21.12
N LEU A 59 0.12 2.25 -21.27
CA LEU A 59 -1.02 2.47 -20.38
C LEU A 59 -0.66 2.44 -18.89
N LEU A 60 0.24 1.53 -18.49
CA LEU A 60 0.79 1.42 -17.14
C LEU A 60 1.40 2.72 -16.60
N ARG A 61 2.19 3.44 -17.41
CA ARG A 61 2.83 4.70 -16.99
C ARG A 61 1.81 5.83 -16.85
N GLN A 62 0.74 5.78 -17.64
CA GLN A 62 -0.39 6.72 -17.55
C GLN A 62 -1.26 6.43 -16.31
N LEU A 63 -1.53 5.15 -16.01
CA LEU A 63 -2.17 4.70 -14.78
C LEU A 63 -1.36 5.10 -13.54
N LEU A 64 -0.05 4.86 -13.56
CA LEU A 64 0.84 5.25 -12.48
C LEU A 64 0.88 6.77 -12.29
N SER A 65 0.88 7.56 -13.35
CA SER A 65 0.77 9.03 -13.20
C SER A 65 -0.59 9.48 -12.67
N ALA A 66 -1.67 8.74 -12.94
CA ALA A 66 -3.01 9.06 -12.44
C ALA A 66 -3.19 8.71 -10.95
N ILE A 67 -2.47 7.70 -10.45
CA ILE A 67 -2.60 7.21 -9.06
C ILE A 67 -1.59 7.89 -8.10
N GLY A 68 -0.62 8.66 -8.60
CA GLY A 68 0.30 9.45 -7.75
C GLY A 68 1.79 9.25 -8.03
N GLY A 69 2.16 8.54 -9.10
CA GLY A 69 3.53 8.41 -9.58
C GLY A 69 4.36 7.37 -8.81
N TRP A 70 5.64 7.65 -8.59
CA TRP A 70 6.58 6.76 -7.91
C TRP A 70 6.16 6.33 -6.48
N PRO A 71 5.55 7.20 -5.65
CA PRO A 71 5.00 6.79 -4.35
C PRO A 71 3.95 5.66 -4.46
N ALA A 72 3.10 5.69 -5.49
CA ALA A 72 2.11 4.63 -5.71
C ALA A 72 2.78 3.28 -6.06
N VAL A 73 3.86 3.32 -6.85
CA VAL A 73 4.67 2.11 -7.15
C VAL A 73 5.29 1.54 -5.88
N ALA A 74 5.87 2.40 -5.04
CA ALA A 74 6.49 1.98 -3.79
C ALA A 74 5.46 1.35 -2.82
N GLY A 75 4.25 1.93 -2.75
CA GLY A 75 3.13 1.36 -2.00
C GLY A 75 2.70 -0.01 -2.53
N LEU A 76 2.55 -0.15 -3.85
CA LEU A 76 2.19 -1.42 -4.50
C LEU A 76 3.24 -2.52 -4.26
N ALA A 77 4.52 -2.16 -4.36
CA ALA A 77 5.62 -3.09 -4.09
C ALA A 77 5.60 -3.55 -2.64
N THR A 78 5.41 -2.62 -1.69
CA THR A 78 5.31 -2.94 -0.27
C THR A 78 4.10 -3.84 0.01
N ALA A 79 2.93 -3.52 -0.55
CA ALA A 79 1.73 -4.34 -0.42
C ALA A 79 1.92 -5.76 -0.97
N SER A 80 2.66 -5.90 -2.08
CA SER A 80 2.98 -7.20 -2.68
C SER A 80 3.90 -8.03 -1.78
N VAL A 81 4.92 -7.41 -1.19
CA VAL A 81 5.82 -8.06 -0.21
C VAL A 81 5.05 -8.47 1.05
N THR A 82 4.17 -7.61 1.56
CA THR A 82 3.32 -7.91 2.72
C THR A 82 2.36 -9.07 2.41
N GLY A 83 1.75 -9.08 1.22
CA GLY A 83 0.89 -10.17 0.78
C GLY A 83 1.64 -11.50 0.69
N LEU A 84 2.87 -11.49 0.17
CA LEU A 84 3.73 -12.67 0.13
C LEU A 84 4.08 -13.15 1.54
N TRP A 85 4.42 -12.25 2.45
CA TRP A 85 4.74 -12.58 3.84
C TRP A 85 3.55 -13.24 4.55
N ILE A 86 2.35 -12.68 4.40
CA ILE A 86 1.11 -13.26 4.95
C ILE A 86 0.80 -14.62 4.32
N GLY A 87 1.01 -14.78 3.01
CA GLY A 87 0.75 -16.05 2.33
C GLY A 87 1.67 -17.18 2.78
N VAL A 88 2.95 -16.90 3.04
CA VAL A 88 3.92 -17.90 3.50
C VAL A 88 3.70 -18.26 4.98
N ASN A 89 3.32 -17.30 5.81
CA ASN A 89 3.02 -17.52 7.23
C ASN A 89 1.64 -16.95 7.58
N PRO A 90 0.54 -17.66 7.22
CA PRO A 90 -0.80 -17.17 7.48
C PRO A 90 -1.06 -17.09 8.99
N PRO A 91 -1.52 -15.92 9.50
CA PRO A 91 -2.00 -15.81 10.86
C PRO A 91 -3.21 -16.73 11.09
N ALA A 92 -3.38 -17.24 12.32
CA ALA A 92 -4.44 -18.20 12.65
C ALA A 92 -5.85 -17.73 12.22
N ALA A 93 -6.15 -16.44 12.34
CA ALA A 93 -7.43 -15.88 11.89
C ALA A 93 -7.65 -15.98 10.37
N VAL A 94 -6.58 -15.90 9.58
CA VAL A 94 -6.62 -16.00 8.11
C VAL A 94 -6.78 -17.46 7.69
N SER A 95 -6.04 -18.39 8.33
CA SER A 95 -6.13 -19.83 8.01
C SER A 95 -7.51 -20.40 8.34
N THR A 96 -8.06 -20.10 9.51
CA THR A 96 -9.39 -20.59 9.90
C THR A 96 -10.50 -20.08 8.98
N THR A 97 -10.40 -18.82 8.55
CA THR A 97 -11.39 -18.21 7.65
C THR A 97 -11.26 -18.78 6.23
N ALA A 98 -10.02 -18.97 5.76
CA ALA A 98 -9.76 -19.57 4.45
C ALA A 98 -10.25 -21.02 4.39
N GLU A 99 -10.00 -21.83 5.42
CA GLU A 99 -10.50 -23.20 5.53
C GLU A 99 -12.04 -23.24 5.55
N ALA A 100 -12.69 -22.40 6.35
CA ALA A 100 -14.15 -22.32 6.39
C ALA A 100 -14.74 -21.95 5.02
N TYR A 101 -14.14 -20.99 4.32
CA TYR A 101 -14.61 -20.53 3.01
C TYR A 101 -14.38 -21.57 1.91
N LEU A 102 -13.20 -22.20 1.87
CA LEU A 102 -12.84 -23.22 0.88
C LEU A 102 -13.67 -24.50 1.06
N ASN A 103 -13.94 -24.91 2.31
CA ASN A 103 -14.77 -26.09 2.60
C ASN A 103 -16.27 -25.86 2.36
N SER A 104 -16.77 -24.62 2.45
CA SER A 104 -18.18 -24.30 2.17
C SER A 104 -18.60 -24.64 0.72
N GLY A 105 -17.66 -24.63 -0.23
CA GLY A 105 -17.92 -25.01 -1.63
C GLY A 105 -17.86 -26.51 -1.88
N ALA A 106 -17.09 -27.27 -1.09
CA ALA A 106 -16.93 -28.71 -1.25
C ALA A 106 -18.21 -29.48 -0.88
N ASP A 107 -18.95 -29.00 0.12
CA ASP A 107 -20.22 -29.59 0.55
C ASP A 107 -21.34 -29.45 -0.50
N THR A 108 -21.22 -28.48 -1.43
CA THR A 108 -22.20 -28.28 -2.52
C THR A 108 -22.09 -29.35 -3.62
N TYR A 109 -20.91 -29.96 -3.81
CA TYR A 109 -20.70 -31.03 -4.77
C TYR A 109 -21.02 -32.43 -4.20
N LEU A 110 -21.34 -32.53 -2.91
CA LEU A 110 -21.78 -33.75 -2.22
C LEU A 110 -23.31 -33.88 -2.16
N VAL A 111 -24.06 -33.06 -2.90
CA VAL A 111 -25.48 -33.31 -3.13
C VAL A 111 -25.62 -34.47 -4.12
N ASP A 112 -26.03 -35.62 -3.60
CA ASP A 112 -26.27 -36.85 -4.36
C ASP A 112 -27.16 -36.59 -5.59
N LEU A 113 -26.56 -36.67 -6.78
CA LEU A 113 -27.24 -36.48 -8.08
C LEU A 113 -27.94 -37.76 -8.57
N MET A 114 -27.89 -38.88 -7.81
CA MET A 114 -28.56 -40.13 -8.19
C MET A 114 -29.23 -40.84 -7.01
N PRO A 115 -30.36 -40.33 -6.49
CA PRO A 115 -31.21 -41.12 -5.59
C PRO A 115 -32.02 -42.22 -6.33
N GLY A 116 -31.87 -42.37 -7.66
CA GLY A 116 -32.89 -43.02 -8.52
C GLY A 116 -32.45 -44.19 -9.41
N PHE A 117 -31.22 -44.70 -9.33
CA PHE A 117 -30.83 -45.93 -10.07
C PHE A 117 -30.53 -47.08 -9.11
N GLN A 118 -31.57 -47.52 -8.41
CA GLN A 118 -31.59 -48.81 -7.76
C GLN A 118 -31.77 -49.85 -8.88
N PHE A 119 -30.67 -50.39 -9.39
CA PHE A 119 -30.71 -51.50 -10.37
C PHE A 119 -31.19 -52.83 -9.76
N ASP A 120 -31.73 -52.80 -8.54
CA ASP A 120 -32.24 -53.95 -7.80
C ASP A 120 -33.66 -54.38 -8.23
N ASP A 121 -34.42 -53.49 -8.89
CA ASP A 121 -35.80 -53.77 -9.34
C ASP A 121 -35.89 -54.54 -10.68
N MET A 122 -34.76 -54.93 -11.29
CA MET A 122 -34.71 -55.66 -12.56
C MET A 122 -34.35 -57.14 -12.39
N ALA A 123 -34.19 -57.62 -11.15
CA ALA A 123 -33.71 -58.97 -10.83
C ALA A 123 -34.68 -59.84 -10.00
N GLU A 124 -35.96 -59.48 -9.91
CA GLU A 124 -37.02 -60.40 -9.47
C GLU A 124 -38.04 -60.61 -10.59
N GLY A 125 -38.21 -61.89 -10.98
CA GLY A 125 -39.21 -62.34 -11.94
C GLY A 125 -40.51 -62.79 -11.27
#